data_AF-A0A2V7WTW4-F1
#
_entry.id   AF-A0A2V7WTW4-F1
#
_cell.length_a   1.000
_cell.length_b   1.000
_cell.length_c   1.000
_cell.angle_alpha   90.00
_cell.angle_beta   90.00
_cell.angle_gamma   90.00
#
_symmetry.space_group_name_H-M   'P 1'
#
loop_
_entity.id
_entity.type
_entity.pdbx_description
1 polymer ?
#
loop_
_entity_poly.entity_id
_entity_poly.type
_entity_poly.pdbx_seq_one_letter_code
_entity_poly.pdbx_strand_id
1 'polypeptide(L)'
;WQNCLASRCTILAVPSFRDRIPVILDEVTTLCGPGELIDVIVTERGVAINPRRQDLVDAVKGSNLPVRPLADIKAEVERICGGRPCRPKHGHRPVAVVKWVDGTLLDTVWQVNGTF
;
A
#
# COMPACT_ATOMS: atom_id res chain seq x y z
N TRP A 1 -2.94 15.40 0.28
CA TRP A 1 -2.36 14.25 -0.42
C TRP A 1 -3.26 13.73 -1.54
N GLN A 2 -4.59 13.77 -1.42
CA GLN A 2 -5.51 13.32 -2.48
C GLN A 2 -5.25 14.00 -3.85
N ASN A 3 -5.00 15.31 -3.89
CA ASN A 3 -4.67 16.00 -5.15
C ASN A 3 -3.40 15.46 -5.83
N CYS A 4 -2.47 14.89 -5.06
CA CYS A 4 -1.25 14.29 -5.61
C CYS A 4 -1.54 13.01 -6.40
N LEU A 5 -2.64 12.32 -6.08
CA LEU A 5 -3.05 11.09 -6.79
C LEU A 5 -3.58 11.35 -8.20
N ALA A 6 -3.87 12.61 -8.53
CA ALA A 6 -4.22 13.04 -9.88
C ALA A 6 -2.98 13.43 -10.72
N SER A 7 -1.76 13.19 -10.22
CA SER A 7 -0.54 13.50 -10.94
C SER A 7 -0.32 12.56 -12.14
N ARG A 8 0.55 12.95 -13.07
CA ARG A 8 0.95 12.07 -14.20
C ARG A 8 1.77 10.86 -13.75
N CYS A 9 2.42 10.95 -12.60
CA CYS A 9 3.22 9.89 -12.01
C CYS A 9 3.21 10.03 -10.48
N THR A 10 2.42 9.19 -9.82
CA THR A 10 2.30 9.15 -8.37
C THR A 10 3.24 8.11 -7.78
N ILE A 11 4.18 8.58 -6.97
CA ILE A 11 5.15 7.74 -6.27
C ILE A 11 4.83 7.71 -4.78
N LEU A 12 4.63 6.51 -4.24
CA LEU A 12 4.48 6.26 -2.82
C LEU A 12 5.83 5.80 -2.24
N ALA A 13 6.56 6.74 -1.65
CA ALA A 13 7.80 6.45 -0.93
C ALA A 13 7.49 6.08 0.53
N VAL A 14 7.71 4.82 0.90
CA VAL A 14 7.40 4.29 2.23
C VAL A 14 8.52 3.37 2.71
N PRO A 15 8.83 3.34 4.02
CA PRO A 15 9.70 2.29 4.54
C PRO A 15 9.00 0.94 4.36
N SER A 16 9.77 -0.14 4.18
CA SER A 16 9.19 -1.46 3.97
C SER A 16 8.52 -2.03 5.24
N PHE A 17 8.97 -1.60 6.43
CA PHE A 17 8.37 -1.89 7.74
C PHE A 17 8.62 -0.74 8.74
N ARG A 18 7.89 -0.72 9.85
CA ARG A 18 8.13 0.12 11.02
C ARG A 18 8.19 -0.78 12.26
N ASP A 19 9.32 -0.78 12.96
CA ASP A 19 9.64 -1.74 14.02
C ASP A 19 9.49 -3.21 13.56
N ARG A 20 8.39 -3.88 13.93
CA ARG A 20 8.06 -5.24 13.47
C ARG A 20 6.79 -5.30 12.63
N ILE A 21 6.33 -4.16 12.13
CA ILE A 21 5.06 -4.04 11.40
C ILE A 21 5.37 -3.82 9.91
N PRO A 22 5.08 -4.78 9.02
CA PRO A 22 5.24 -4.61 7.59
C PRO A 22 4.27 -3.54 7.05
N VAL A 23 4.72 -2.72 6.11
CA VAL A 23 3.89 -1.69 5.46
C VAL A 23 3.18 -2.24 4.22
N ILE A 24 3.80 -3.19 3.52
CA ILE A 24 3.22 -3.85 2.33
C ILE A 24 2.48 -5.10 2.81
N LEU A 25 1.18 -5.14 2.55
CA LEU A 25 0.25 -6.17 3.03
C LEU A 25 -0.48 -6.84 1.86
N ASP A 26 -1.16 -7.96 2.11
CA ASP A 26 -2.10 -8.51 1.12
C ASP A 26 -3.33 -7.62 0.97
N GLU A 27 -3.77 -7.02 2.07
CA GLU A 27 -4.92 -6.12 2.15
C GLU A 27 -4.64 -5.07 3.23
N VAL A 28 -4.93 -3.82 2.93
CA VAL A 28 -4.83 -2.72 3.90
C VAL A 28 -5.98 -2.80 4.90
N THR A 29 -5.74 -2.34 6.13
CA THR A 29 -6.81 -2.26 7.14
C THR A 29 -7.92 -1.28 6.75
N THR A 30 -7.58 -0.24 5.98
CA THR A 30 -8.51 0.80 5.54
C THR A 30 -8.11 1.34 4.18
N LEU A 31 -9.02 1.31 3.21
CA LEU A 31 -8.79 1.83 1.87
C LEU A 31 -9.05 3.34 1.84
N CYS A 32 -7.98 4.12 1.99
CA CYS A 32 -8.06 5.59 1.94
C CYS A 32 -7.97 6.18 0.53
N GLY A 33 -7.41 5.43 -0.42
CA GLY A 33 -7.23 5.87 -1.80
C GLY A 33 -7.10 4.67 -2.75
N PRO A 34 -7.69 4.72 -3.96
CA PRO A 34 -7.60 3.63 -4.92
C PRO A 34 -6.14 3.32 -5.31
N GLY A 35 -5.73 2.05 -5.21
CA GLY A 35 -4.37 1.63 -5.58
C GLY A 35 -4.05 1.79 -7.06
N GLU A 36 -5.06 1.90 -7.92
CA GLU A 36 -4.88 2.18 -9.35
C GLU A 36 -4.37 3.60 -9.65
N LEU A 37 -4.43 4.51 -8.67
CA LEU A 37 -3.85 5.85 -8.77
C LEU A 37 -2.39 5.91 -8.28
N ILE A 38 -1.83 4.79 -7.83
CA ILE A 38 -0.43 4.66 -7.43
C ILE A 38 0.35 4.01 -8.56
N ASP A 39 1.34 4.73 -9.09
CA ASP A 39 2.14 4.27 -10.23
C ASP A 39 3.40 3.54 -9.79
N VAL A 40 4.02 3.99 -8.70
CA VAL A 40 5.28 3.43 -8.20
C VAL A 40 5.27 3.39 -6.68
N ILE A 41 5.75 2.30 -6.11
CA ILE A 41 6.09 2.18 -4.68
C ILE A 41 7.61 2.13 -4.57
N VAL A 42 8.18 2.97 -3.71
CA VAL A 42 9.62 3.01 -3.44
C VAL A 42 9.86 2.69 -1.98
N THR A 43 10.72 1.71 -1.73
CA THR A 43 11.17 1.32 -0.40
C THR A 43 12.70 1.22 -0.38
N GLU A 44 13.29 1.09 0.80
CA GLU A 44 14.71 0.78 0.96
C GLU A 44 15.11 -0.60 0.41
N ARG A 45 14.14 -1.44 0.01
CA ARG A 45 14.34 -2.79 -0.53
C ARG A 45 14.12 -2.91 -2.04
N GLY A 46 13.76 -1.79 -2.69
CA GLY A 46 13.55 -1.76 -4.13
C GLY A 46 12.39 -0.86 -4.56
N VAL A 47 12.22 -0.80 -5.88
CA VAL A 47 11.19 -0.04 -6.57
C VAL A 47 10.21 -1.02 -7.20
N ALA A 48 8.92 -0.87 -6.94
CA ALA A 48 7.87 -1.63 -7.60
C ALA A 48 7.01 -0.69 -8.45
N ILE A 49 6.99 -0.93 -9.75
CA ILE A 49 6.15 -0.19 -10.69
C ILE A 49 4.83 -0.92 -10.85
N ASN A 50 3.72 -0.18 -10.82
CA ASN A 50 2.40 -0.73 -11.04
C ASN A 50 2.33 -1.34 -12.46
N PRO A 51 1.92 -2.61 -12.62
CA PRO A 51 1.83 -3.26 -13.93
C PRO A 51 0.95 -2.51 -14.96
N ARG A 52 0.04 -1.63 -14.50
CA ARG A 52 -0.78 -0.77 -15.38
C ARG A 52 0.03 0.34 -16.07
N ARG A 53 1.29 0.57 -15.66
CA ARG A 53 2.18 1.64 -16.15
C ARG A 53 3.33 1.10 -16.98
N GLN A 54 3.01 0.44 -18.08
CA GLN A 54 4.01 -0.12 -19.00
C GLN A 54 4.95 0.96 -19.57
N ASP A 55 4.45 2.19 -19.73
CA ASP A 55 5.24 3.36 -20.11
C ASP A 55 6.40 3.61 -19.14
N LEU A 56 6.17 3.48 -17.83
CA LEU A 56 7.21 3.65 -16.82
C LEU A 56 8.16 2.46 -16.79
N VAL A 57 7.64 1.23 -16.93
CA VAL A 57 8.46 0.01 -17.03
C VAL A 57 9.44 0.14 -18.20
N ASP A 58 8.95 0.58 -19.36
CA ASP A 58 9.76 0.76 -20.56
C ASP A 58 10.77 1.90 -20.40
N ALA A 59 10.37 3.02 -19.81
CA ALA A 59 11.24 4.18 -19.61
C ALA A 59 12.45 3.90 -18.71
N VAL A 60 12.34 2.95 -17.77
CA VAL A 60 13.43 2.58 -16.86
C VAL A 60 14.21 1.34 -17.30
N LYS A 61 13.88 0.73 -18.46
CA LYS A 61 14.64 -0.40 -19.02
C LYS A 61 16.10 0.02 -19.22
N GLY A 62 17.03 -0.83 -18.76
CA GLY A 62 18.46 -0.57 -18.85
C GLY A 62 19.00 0.43 -17.81
N SER A 63 18.15 0.95 -16.91
CA SER A 63 18.62 1.71 -15.75
C SER A 63 19.19 0.79 -14.66
N ASN A 64 19.93 1.38 -13.73
CA ASN A 64 20.44 0.68 -12.54
C ASN A 64 19.45 0.71 -11.36
N LEU A 65 18.18 1.06 -11.60
CA LEU A 65 17.17 1.08 -10.55
C LEU A 65 16.85 -0.35 -10.10
N PRO A 66 16.73 -0.61 -8.78
CA PRO A 66 16.40 -1.93 -8.26
C PRO A 66 14.89 -2.21 -8.43
N VAL A 67 14.42 -2.28 -9.67
CA VAL A 67 13.03 -2.54 -10.02
C VAL A 67 12.73 -4.02 -9.84
N ARG A 68 11.72 -4.35 -9.05
CA ARG A 68 11.31 -5.74 -8.76
C ARG A 68 9.82 -5.82 -8.40
N PRO A 69 9.21 -7.01 -8.48
CA PRO A 69 7.81 -7.21 -8.10
C PRO A 69 7.53 -6.78 -6.65
N LEU A 70 6.40 -6.10 -6.42
CA LEU A 70 5.96 -5.70 -5.07
C LEU A 70 5.78 -6.92 -4.16
N ALA A 71 5.34 -8.05 -4.73
CA ALA A 71 5.17 -9.32 -4.03
C ALA A 71 6.48 -9.85 -3.43
N ASP A 72 7.61 -9.65 -4.13
CA ASP A 72 8.92 -10.10 -3.64
C ASP A 72 9.40 -9.23 -2.48
N ILE A 73 9.19 -7.91 -2.58
CA ILE A 73 9.46 -6.97 -1.48
C ILE A 73 8.61 -7.36 -0.26
N LYS A 74 7.31 -7.61 -0.46
CA LYS A 74 6.40 -8.07 0.60
C LYS A 74 6.89 -9.35 1.27
N ALA A 75 7.20 -10.38 0.50
CA ALA A 75 7.66 -11.67 1.03
C ALA A 75 8.98 -11.54 1.79
N GLU A 76 9.87 -10.66 1.33
CA GLU A 76 11.11 -10.33 2.05
C GLU A 76 10.83 -9.67 3.40
N VAL A 77 9.93 -8.70 3.45
CA VAL A 77 9.58 -7.98 4.68
C VAL A 77 8.87 -8.89 5.67
N GLU A 78 7.90 -9.70 5.23
CA GLU A 78 7.19 -10.66 6.10
C GLU A 78 8.18 -11.57 6.82
N ARG A 79 9.20 -12.09 6.12
CA ARG A 79 10.24 -12.92 6.74
C ARG A 79 11.02 -12.18 7.83
N ILE A 80 11.31 -10.91 7.61
CA ILE A 80 12.06 -10.06 8.55
C ILE A 80 11.22 -9.71 9.78
N CYS A 81 9.93 -9.44 9.59
CA CYS A 81 9.00 -9.15 10.68
C CYS A 81 8.54 -10.40 11.46
N GLY A 82 8.97 -11.61 11.07
CA GLY A 82 8.61 -12.86 11.73
C GLY A 82 7.27 -13.46 11.25
N GLY A 83 6.78 -13.03 10.10
CA GLY A 83 5.59 -13.55 9.43
C GLY A 83 4.63 -12.46 8.96
N ARG A 84 3.42 -12.90 8.58
CA ARG A 84 2.31 -12.00 8.26
C ARG A 84 1.78 -11.34 9.53
N PRO A 85 1.43 -10.05 9.48
CA PRO A 85 0.81 -9.41 10.63
C PRO A 85 -0.57 -9.98 10.88
N CYS A 86 -0.92 -10.16 12.15
CA CYS A 86 -2.27 -10.57 12.53
C CYS A 86 -3.25 -9.44 12.21
N ARG A 87 -4.37 -9.77 11.56
CA ARG A 87 -5.42 -8.78 11.30
C ARG A 87 -6.12 -8.40 12.61
N PRO A 88 -6.47 -7.11 12.79
CA PRO A 88 -7.31 -6.71 13.91
C PRO A 88 -8.67 -7.43 13.85
N LYS A 89 -9.17 -7.84 15.01
CA LYS A 89 -10.51 -8.42 15.12
C LYS A 89 -11.54 -7.30 15.19
N HIS A 90 -12.35 -7.18 14.15
CA HIS A 90 -13.44 -6.20 14.08
C HIS A 90 -14.72 -6.73 14.73
N GLY A 91 -15.49 -5.84 15.35
CA GLY A 91 -16.90 -6.06 15.66
C GLY A 91 -17.81 -5.66 14.50
N HIS A 92 -19.12 -5.62 14.75
CA HIS A 92 -20.13 -5.30 13.73
C HIS A 92 -20.58 -3.83 13.75
N ARG A 93 -20.02 -3.01 14.64
CA ARG A 93 -20.40 -1.59 14.73
C ARG A 93 -19.52 -0.76 13.79
N PRO A 94 -20.08 -0.10 12.77
CA PRO A 94 -19.34 0.89 12.01
C PRO A 94 -19.06 2.12 12.91
N VAL A 95 -17.83 2.62 12.87
CA VAL A 95 -17.39 3.80 13.65
C VAL A 95 -17.04 4.99 12.77
N ALA A 96 -16.71 4.76 11.50
CA ALA A 96 -16.53 5.80 10.49
C ALA A 96 -16.70 5.23 9.07
N VAL A 97 -16.84 6.12 8.09
CA VAL A 97 -16.82 5.80 6.66
C VAL A 97 -15.73 6.61 5.97
N VAL A 98 -15.05 5.99 5.00
CA VAL A 98 -14.07 6.66 4.16
C VAL A 98 -14.77 7.08 2.86
N LYS A 99 -14.83 8.39 2.65
CA LYS A 99 -15.42 8.98 1.44
C LYS A 99 -14.32 9.51 0.54
N TRP A 100 -14.42 9.20 -0.75
CA TRP A 100 -13.56 9.75 -1.78
C TRP A 100 -13.93 11.19 -2.11
N VAL A 101 -13.06 11.88 -2.86
CA VAL A 101 -13.21 13.30 -3.18
C VAL A 101 -14.46 13.60 -4.02
N ASP A 102 -14.94 12.63 -4.79
CA ASP A 102 -16.16 12.72 -5.60
C ASP A 102 -17.45 12.33 -4.83
N GLY A 103 -17.33 11.96 -3.56
CA GLY A 103 -18.45 11.53 -2.74
C GLY A 103 -18.67 10.01 -2.67
N THR A 104 -17.95 9.21 -3.47
CA THR A 104 -18.02 7.75 -3.43
C THR A 104 -17.59 7.22 -2.07
N LEU A 105 -18.29 6.23 -1.52
CA LEU A 105 -17.85 5.53 -0.31
C LEU A 105 -16.84 4.45 -0.68
N LEU A 106 -15.61 4.56 -0.16
CA LEU A 106 -14.53 3.61 -0.41
C LEU A 106 -14.54 2.46 0.59
N ASP A 107 -14.73 2.78 1.87
CA ASP A 107 -14.54 1.81 2.94
C ASP A 107 -15.32 2.19 4.21
N THR A 108 -15.48 1.23 5.10
CA THR A 108 -16.07 1.41 6.44
C THR A 108 -15.04 1.02 7.50
N VAL A 109 -14.82 1.91 8.46
CA VAL A 109 -13.99 1.60 9.63
C VAL A 109 -14.88 0.96 10.69
N TRP A 110 -14.47 -0.21 11.17
CA TRP A 110 -15.21 -1.00 12.15
C TRP A 110 -14.61 -0.86 13.54
N GLN A 111 -15.46 -0.94 14.56
CA GLN A 111 -15.03 -1.02 15.96
C GLN A 111 -14.06 -2.20 16.13
N VAL A 112 -12.93 -1.98 16.79
CA VAL A 112 -12.00 -3.06 17.15
C VAL A 112 -12.41 -3.67 18.49
N ASN A 113 -12.48 -4.99 18.55
CA ASN A 113 -12.73 -5.73 19.80
C ASN A 113 -11.41 -5.90 20.54
N GLY A 114 -10.99 -4.90 21.30
CA GLY A 114 -9.83 -4.99 22.18
C GLY A 114 -10.21 -5.56 23.55
N THR A 115 -9.53 -6.62 23.98
CA THR A 115 -9.22 -6.83 25.41
C THR A 115 -7.94 -6.05 25.69
N PHE A 116 -8.03 -5.05 26.57
CA PHE A 116 -6.84 -4.42 27.17
C PHE A 116 -6.14 -5.42 28.10
#